data_AF-A0A847SCC4-F1
#
_entry.id   AF-A0A847SCC4-F1
#
_cell.length_a   1.000
_cell.length_b   1.000
_cell.length_c   1.000
_cell.angle_alpha   90.00
_cell.angle_beta   90.00
_cell.angle_gamma   90.00
#
_symmetry.space_group_name_H-M   'P 1'
#
loop_
_entity.id
_entity.type
_entity.pdbx_description
1 polymer ?
#
loop_
_entity_poly.entity_id
_entity_poly.type
_entity_poly.pdbx_seq_one_letter_code
_entity_poly.pdbx_strand_id
1 'polypeptide(L)'
;MIKKIFAPLLCCCLCLQQLYAQNKLSVDNVYSTYLRNSGTITENGQIKGYFFFYQSDKIDRRTNEYTLQILDENLNKVKDIKLQDSKSVNLLEAAYNGNSISFFFQDEKERKLTMKVYSMDGKLKYTYLNEYTRQTEELMKQYVSLHTDDGTNQNVFDVGHKGFVSVMPLRDGKDRTYEVDFYGSEKKGYWKYTPNDDEGRFAMAEYLGNTDSLVILQVFKRKHLIGNNVSGHLVGINFVTKRKVFDLDYEDQDFLFSPASVVRQKNTGNFIIAGTYYDKGASVMKDASKGLAFYTMNSKGKILSQSYNSWDKDFSKYIKTTGKGKIEDVGYLYIHKMIQSTNGQLYVVGEGYKKKANAAGIALTAAAAAAGSFGSAGVTKLVITDLVVMSFDGDYHVTDAKIYEKTDNTAMSNPLVDFASQHLLAAFLKGTGAFDYEFTTGEEDSDNFSICYSDYVREEDYKGQTFNTIHFNGSKFTQDKIQLKSKASKLKVFPAKPGSVMILEYFKKEKRIDLRLEKIS
;
A
#
# COMPACT_ATOMS: atom_id res chain seq x y z
N MET A 1 36.99 78.84 14.85
CA MET A 1 35.96 77.84 15.24
C MET A 1 36.02 76.68 14.26
N ILE A 2 35.95 75.46 14.80
CA ILE A 2 36.51 74.23 14.25
C ILE A 2 35.56 73.55 13.25
N LYS A 3 36.11 73.08 12.12
CA LYS A 3 35.49 72.22 11.09
C LYS A 3 34.92 70.93 11.69
N LYS A 4 33.73 70.50 11.25
CA LYS A 4 33.37 69.08 11.25
C LYS A 4 32.68 68.66 9.95
N ILE A 5 33.33 67.69 9.31
CA ILE A 5 32.94 66.89 8.16
C ILE A 5 31.89 65.87 8.63
N PHE A 6 30.83 65.65 7.86
CA PHE A 6 29.98 64.45 7.97
C PHE A 6 29.97 63.73 6.63
N ALA A 7 30.55 62.53 6.62
CA ALA A 7 30.50 61.56 5.54
C ALA A 7 29.14 60.82 5.56
N PRO A 8 28.58 60.43 4.40
CA PRO A 8 27.36 59.62 4.39
C PRO A 8 27.70 58.15 4.63
N LEU A 9 26.96 57.53 5.53
CA LEU A 9 27.04 56.13 5.90
C LEU A 9 26.46 55.28 4.75
N LEU A 10 27.32 54.47 4.11
CA LEU A 10 26.96 53.47 3.12
C LEU A 10 26.17 52.34 3.82
N CYS A 11 24.87 52.25 3.56
CA CYS A 11 24.00 51.20 4.06
C CYS A 11 24.25 49.92 3.24
N CYS A 12 25.16 49.06 3.71
CA CYS A 12 25.30 47.70 3.20
C CYS A 12 24.08 46.87 3.63
N CYS A 13 23.11 46.73 2.73
CA CYS A 13 22.10 45.67 2.80
C CYS A 13 22.80 44.31 2.66
N LEU A 14 23.19 43.72 3.78
CA LEU A 14 23.44 42.29 3.87
C LEU A 14 22.08 41.58 3.77
N CYS A 15 21.72 41.18 2.56
CA CYS A 15 20.70 40.16 2.34
C CYS A 15 21.16 38.87 3.03
N LEU A 16 20.73 38.67 4.27
CA LEU A 16 20.69 37.36 4.90
C LEU A 16 19.74 36.51 4.07
N GLN A 17 20.28 35.77 3.11
CA GLN A 17 19.61 34.59 2.61
C GLN A 17 19.47 33.66 3.82
N GLN A 18 18.26 33.59 4.38
CA GLN A 18 17.90 32.45 5.21
C GLN A 18 18.04 31.22 4.33
N LEU A 19 19.18 30.54 4.44
CA LEU A 19 19.27 29.12 4.17
C LEU A 19 18.18 28.49 5.04
N TYR A 20 17.01 28.22 4.46
CA TYR A 20 16.00 27.40 5.11
C TYR A 20 16.69 26.09 5.43
N ALA A 21 17.07 25.90 6.70
CA ALA A 21 17.64 24.66 7.16
C ALA A 21 16.63 23.58 6.81
N GLN A 22 17.01 22.67 5.92
CA GLN A 22 16.23 21.48 5.65
C GLN A 22 16.06 20.77 6.98
N ASN A 23 14.83 20.67 7.50
CA ASN A 23 14.57 19.97 8.76
C ASN A 23 15.12 18.56 8.62
N LYS A 24 16.17 18.27 9.37
CA LYS A 24 16.88 17.00 9.37
C LYS A 24 17.01 16.51 10.80
N LEU A 25 16.70 15.25 11.01
CA LEU A 25 16.96 14.52 12.26
C LEU A 25 17.88 13.33 11.95
N SER A 26 18.88 13.12 12.80
CA SER A 26 19.72 11.92 12.77
C SER A 26 19.57 11.17 14.08
N VAL A 27 19.41 9.85 13.99
CA VAL A 27 19.27 8.94 15.12
C VAL A 27 20.37 7.88 15.03
N ASP A 28 21.27 7.90 16.00
CA ASP A 28 22.34 6.92 16.14
C ASP A 28 21.89 5.69 16.95
N ASN A 29 22.74 4.66 16.99
CA ASN A 29 22.51 3.41 17.72
C ASN A 29 21.29 2.60 17.22
N VAL A 30 21.05 2.62 15.90
CA VAL A 30 20.02 1.83 15.22
C VAL A 30 20.61 0.52 14.72
N TYR A 31 20.48 -0.55 15.51
CA TYR A 31 21.06 -1.86 15.19
C TYR A 31 20.34 -2.58 14.05
N SER A 32 19.02 -2.49 14.05
CA SER A 32 18.17 -3.02 12.99
C SER A 32 16.90 -2.18 12.88
N THR A 33 16.42 -2.02 11.65
CA THR A 33 15.14 -1.39 11.36
C THR A 33 14.54 -2.06 10.13
N TYR A 34 13.22 -2.20 10.13
CA TYR A 34 12.42 -2.52 8.96
C TYR A 34 11.61 -1.27 8.64
N LEU A 35 11.62 -0.79 7.40
CA LEU A 35 10.98 0.49 7.05
C LEU A 35 9.45 0.45 7.24
N ARG A 36 8.84 -0.73 7.18
CA ARG A 36 7.45 -1.03 7.59
C ARG A 36 7.13 -0.73 9.07
N ASN A 37 8.15 -0.52 9.90
CA ASN A 37 7.99 -0.19 11.32
C ASN A 37 7.84 1.32 11.58
N SER A 38 7.80 2.10 10.50
CA SER A 38 7.65 3.54 10.52
C SER A 38 6.38 3.93 9.78
N GLY A 39 5.72 4.99 10.25
CA GLY A 39 4.50 5.47 9.64
C GLY A 39 4.23 6.94 9.97
N THR A 40 3.20 7.47 9.34
CA THR A 40 2.74 8.84 9.54
C THR A 40 1.65 8.88 10.60
N ILE A 41 1.58 9.99 11.33
CA ILE A 41 0.50 10.33 12.25
C ILE A 41 -0.34 11.38 11.55
N THR A 42 -1.63 11.11 11.37
CA THR A 42 -2.56 11.96 10.60
C THR A 42 -3.74 12.46 11.42
N GLU A 43 -4.18 13.68 11.20
CA GLU A 43 -5.41 14.21 11.80
C GLU A 43 -6.20 14.92 10.70
N ASN A 44 -7.44 14.48 10.46
CA ASN A 44 -8.30 14.99 9.38
C ASN A 44 -7.58 15.03 8.01
N GLY A 45 -6.88 13.94 7.66
CA GLY A 45 -6.09 13.84 6.43
C GLY A 45 -4.75 14.60 6.43
N GLN A 46 -4.47 15.42 7.45
CA GLN A 46 -3.21 16.18 7.53
C GLN A 46 -2.14 15.43 8.33
N ILE A 47 -0.90 15.45 7.86
CA ILE A 47 0.23 14.85 8.59
C ILE A 47 0.60 15.74 9.79
N LYS A 48 0.47 15.19 11.00
CA LYS A 48 0.84 15.82 12.29
C LYS A 48 2.15 15.32 12.87
N GLY A 49 2.70 14.25 12.30
CA GLY A 49 3.95 13.69 12.77
C GLY A 49 4.27 12.33 12.20
N TYR A 50 5.23 11.68 12.84
CA TYR A 50 5.76 10.39 12.42
C TYR A 50 6.03 9.52 13.64
N PHE A 51 5.99 8.22 13.43
CA PHE A 51 6.50 7.27 14.40
C PHE A 51 7.46 6.30 13.70
N PHE A 52 8.45 5.81 14.43
CA PHE A 52 9.33 4.76 13.95
C PHE A 52 9.78 3.87 15.08
N PHE A 53 9.83 2.58 14.79
CA PHE A 53 10.20 1.55 15.74
C PHE A 53 11.46 0.81 15.28
N TYR A 54 12.49 0.80 16.14
CA TYR A 54 13.80 0.25 15.82
C TYR A 54 14.44 -0.42 17.03
N GLN A 55 15.37 -1.34 16.76
CA GLN A 55 16.18 -1.94 17.81
C GLN A 55 17.28 -0.96 18.25
N SER A 56 17.19 -0.49 19.49
CA SER A 56 18.14 0.48 20.08
C SER A 56 19.32 -0.20 20.78
N ASP A 57 19.13 -1.41 21.32
CA ASP A 57 20.22 -2.13 22.01
C ASP A 57 20.04 -3.65 22.00
N LYS A 58 21.11 -4.35 22.37
CA LYS A 58 21.16 -5.79 22.66
C LYS A 58 21.51 -5.99 24.13
N ILE A 59 20.49 -6.06 24.98
CA ILE A 59 20.66 -6.20 26.44
C ILE A 59 21.41 -7.49 26.79
N ASP A 60 20.99 -8.62 26.20
CA ASP A 60 21.65 -9.91 26.40
C ASP A 60 21.46 -10.85 25.18
N ARG A 61 21.83 -12.14 25.33
CA ARG A 61 21.73 -13.15 24.25
C ARG A 61 20.31 -13.53 23.84
N ARG A 62 19.29 -13.15 24.62
CA ARG A 62 17.87 -13.47 24.48
C ARG A 62 16.99 -12.22 24.42
N THR A 63 17.46 -11.08 24.92
CA THR A 63 16.68 -9.85 25.08
C THR A 63 17.24 -8.70 24.24
N ASN A 64 16.38 -8.04 23.47
CA ASN A 64 16.69 -6.80 22.77
C ASN A 64 15.97 -5.61 23.44
N GLU A 65 16.56 -4.41 23.35
CA GLU A 65 15.84 -3.16 23.60
C GLU A 65 15.37 -2.59 22.27
N TYR A 66 14.13 -2.11 22.25
CA TYR A 66 13.53 -1.41 21.13
C TYR A 66 13.08 -0.02 21.57
N THR A 67 13.19 0.94 20.66
CA THR A 67 12.68 2.30 20.84
C THR A 67 11.57 2.55 19.83
N LEU A 68 10.42 2.98 20.33
CA LEU A 68 9.44 3.73 19.56
C LEU A 68 9.75 5.22 19.73
N GLN A 69 10.05 5.90 18.63
CA GLN A 69 10.25 7.33 18.61
C GLN A 69 9.10 8.01 17.87
N ILE A 70 8.55 9.06 18.47
CA ILE A 70 7.47 9.88 17.94
C ILE A 70 8.02 11.28 17.66
N LEU A 71 7.73 11.78 16.46
CA LEU A 71 8.09 13.10 15.98
C LEU A 71 6.85 13.91 15.62
N ASP A 72 6.99 15.24 15.64
CA ASP A 72 6.03 16.13 15.02
C ASP A 72 6.23 16.21 13.49
N GLU A 73 5.32 16.91 12.81
CA GLU A 73 5.34 17.13 11.36
C GLU A 73 6.62 17.81 10.82
N ASN A 74 7.39 18.45 11.70
CA ASN A 74 8.64 19.14 11.40
C ASN A 74 9.88 18.32 11.78
N LEU A 75 9.70 17.04 12.14
CA LEU A 75 10.74 16.11 12.59
C LEU A 75 11.34 16.44 13.96
N ASN A 76 10.71 17.32 14.75
CA ASN A 76 11.13 17.54 16.12
C ASN A 76 10.72 16.33 16.96
N LYS A 77 11.63 15.93 17.85
CA LYS A 77 11.40 14.82 18.76
C LYS A 77 10.32 15.18 19.78
N VAL A 78 9.22 14.43 19.78
CA VAL A 78 8.14 14.58 20.75
C VAL A 78 8.34 13.61 21.91
N LYS A 79 8.63 12.34 21.62
CA LYS A 79 8.71 11.29 22.65
C LYS A 79 9.55 10.09 22.21
N ASP A 80 10.20 9.46 23.19
CA ASP A 80 10.74 8.10 23.09
C ASP A 80 10.07 7.18 24.09
N ILE A 81 9.82 5.95 23.67
CA ILE A 81 9.34 4.86 24.51
C ILE A 81 10.27 3.68 24.29
N LYS A 82 10.94 3.27 25.37
CA LYS A 82 11.81 2.10 25.36
C LYS A 82 11.06 0.88 25.87
N LEU A 83 11.25 -0.24 25.21
CA LEU A 83 10.72 -1.52 25.63
C LEU A 83 11.76 -2.62 25.44
N GLN A 84 11.71 -3.63 26.30
CA GLN A 84 12.54 -4.82 26.20
C GLN A 84 11.66 -6.00 25.83
N ASP A 85 12.11 -6.79 24.86
CA ASP A 85 11.39 -7.98 24.43
C ASP A 85 12.35 -9.09 23.97
N SER A 86 11.82 -10.30 23.81
CA SER A 86 12.59 -11.44 23.30
C SER A 86 13.13 -11.13 21.91
N LYS A 87 14.35 -11.57 21.63
CA LYS A 87 14.94 -11.50 20.28
C LYS A 87 14.17 -12.29 19.22
N SER A 88 13.25 -13.18 19.64
CA SER A 88 12.37 -13.94 18.73
C SER A 88 11.14 -13.16 18.29
N VAL A 89 10.94 -11.95 18.83
CA VAL A 89 9.82 -11.09 18.48
C VAL A 89 10.16 -10.30 17.23
N ASN A 90 9.32 -10.47 16.22
CA ASN A 90 9.33 -9.72 14.97
C ASN A 90 8.12 -8.77 14.98
N LEU A 91 8.33 -7.50 14.69
CA LEU A 91 7.23 -6.59 14.39
C LEU A 91 6.71 -6.92 12.99
N LEU A 92 5.45 -7.33 12.88
CA LEU A 92 4.78 -7.54 11.60
C LEU A 92 4.37 -6.21 11.01
N GLU A 93 3.73 -5.37 11.82
CA GLU A 93 3.10 -4.15 11.33
C GLU A 93 2.82 -3.14 12.43
N ALA A 94 2.71 -1.87 12.04
CA ALA A 94 2.25 -0.81 12.91
C ALA A 94 1.12 -0.02 12.23
N ALA A 95 0.19 0.48 13.01
CA ALA A 95 -0.93 1.27 12.49
C ALA A 95 -1.31 2.38 13.47
N TYR A 96 -1.79 3.49 12.93
CA TYR A 96 -2.33 4.62 13.68
C TYR A 96 -3.79 4.86 13.26
N ASN A 97 -4.66 5.19 14.21
CA ASN A 97 -6.11 5.29 13.98
C ASN A 97 -6.74 6.62 14.44
N GLY A 98 -5.95 7.69 14.48
CA GLY A 98 -6.39 9.00 14.94
C GLY A 98 -6.13 9.27 16.44
N ASN A 99 -6.21 8.25 17.31
CA ASN A 99 -6.08 8.46 18.77
C ASN A 99 -5.03 7.56 19.46
N SER A 100 -4.58 6.51 18.78
CA SER A 100 -3.67 5.53 19.32
C SER A 100 -2.74 5.00 18.23
N ILE A 101 -1.59 4.49 18.63
CA ILE A 101 -0.64 3.77 17.77
C ILE A 101 -0.63 2.32 18.21
N SER A 102 -0.70 1.39 17.27
CA SER A 102 -0.64 -0.04 17.51
C SER A 102 0.59 -0.68 16.87
N PHE A 103 1.11 -1.73 17.52
CA PHE A 103 2.20 -2.55 17.05
C PHE A 103 1.80 -4.01 17.16
N PHE A 104 1.88 -4.72 16.03
CA PHE A 104 1.50 -6.11 15.91
C PHE A 104 2.73 -7.00 15.78
N PHE A 105 3.02 -7.73 16.84
CA PHE A 105 4.22 -8.54 16.99
C PHE A 105 3.93 -10.02 16.77
N GLN A 106 4.87 -10.73 16.16
CA GLN A 106 4.92 -12.18 16.09
C GLN A 106 6.11 -12.69 16.90
N ASP A 107 5.85 -13.56 17.89
CA ASP A 107 6.87 -14.41 18.48
C ASP A 107 6.79 -15.79 17.81
N GLU A 108 7.79 -16.11 16.97
CA GLU A 108 7.86 -17.40 16.27
C GLU A 108 8.13 -18.57 17.22
N LYS A 109 8.91 -18.32 18.28
CA LYS A 109 9.31 -19.38 19.21
C LYS A 109 8.13 -19.81 20.09
N GLU A 110 7.42 -18.82 20.61
CA GLU A 110 6.28 -19.04 21.50
C GLU A 110 4.94 -19.18 20.73
N ARG A 111 4.96 -18.99 19.40
CA ARG A 111 3.81 -19.00 18.49
C ARG A 111 2.67 -18.08 18.93
N LYS A 112 3.03 -16.83 19.21
CA LYS A 112 2.13 -15.79 19.72
C LYS A 112 2.10 -14.58 18.81
N LEU A 113 0.90 -14.05 18.59
CA LEU A 113 0.65 -12.75 18.00
C LEU A 113 0.24 -11.79 19.12
N THR A 114 0.92 -10.65 19.22
CA THR A 114 0.68 -9.67 20.27
C THR A 114 0.41 -8.31 19.67
N MET A 115 -0.79 -7.75 19.91
CA MET A 115 -1.09 -6.36 19.59
C MET A 115 -0.88 -5.49 20.83
N LYS A 116 0.05 -4.53 20.76
CA LYS A 116 0.25 -3.51 21.81
C LYS A 116 -0.30 -2.18 21.30
N VAL A 117 -1.21 -1.57 22.06
CA VAL A 117 -1.85 -0.28 21.71
C VAL A 117 -1.39 0.79 22.69
N TYR A 118 -0.82 1.87 22.17
CA TYR A 118 -0.31 3.01 22.92
C TYR A 118 -1.14 4.27 22.65
N SER A 119 -1.36 5.09 23.67
CA SER A 119 -1.87 6.45 23.48
C SER A 119 -0.79 7.37 22.88
N MET A 120 -1.22 8.53 22.38
CA MET A 120 -0.30 9.53 21.79
C MET A 120 0.71 10.11 22.79
N ASP A 121 0.43 10.06 24.09
CA ASP A 121 1.41 10.42 25.15
C ASP A 121 2.43 9.31 25.43
N GLY A 122 2.32 8.19 24.71
CA GLY A 122 3.24 7.04 24.77
C GLY A 122 2.95 6.03 25.88
N LYS A 123 1.81 6.13 26.57
CA LYS A 123 1.42 5.12 27.56
C LYS A 123 0.82 3.90 26.89
N LEU A 124 1.25 2.71 27.31
CA LEU A 124 0.63 1.45 26.90
C LEU A 124 -0.81 1.41 27.45
N LYS A 125 -1.81 1.42 26.56
CA LYS A 125 -3.22 1.28 26.91
C LYS A 125 -3.56 -0.19 27.09
N TYR A 126 -3.32 -0.98 26.05
CA TYR A 126 -3.78 -2.37 25.97
C TYR A 126 -2.73 -3.29 25.36
N THR A 127 -2.75 -4.54 25.81
CA THR A 127 -2.05 -5.66 25.18
C THR A 127 -3.08 -6.76 24.90
N TYR A 128 -3.12 -7.21 23.67
CA TYR A 128 -3.93 -8.34 23.22
C TYR A 128 -3.01 -9.45 22.76
N LEU A 129 -3.37 -10.69 23.11
CA LEU A 129 -2.61 -11.88 22.81
C LEU A 129 -3.50 -12.86 22.05
N ASN A 130 -2.98 -13.39 20.95
CA ASN A 130 -3.57 -14.47 20.18
C ASN A 130 -2.50 -15.54 19.94
N GLU A 131 -2.87 -16.81 19.96
CA GLU A 131 -1.96 -17.94 19.74
C GLU A 131 -2.25 -18.56 18.37
N TYR A 132 -1.22 -19.09 17.72
CA TYR A 132 -1.38 -19.76 16.42
C TYR A 132 -0.67 -21.10 16.37
N THR A 133 -1.10 -21.95 15.44
CA THR A 133 -0.54 -23.28 15.26
C THR A 133 0.73 -23.24 14.41
N ARG A 134 1.57 -24.26 14.51
CA ARG A 134 2.72 -24.44 13.60
C ARG A 134 2.31 -24.47 12.12
N GLN A 135 1.13 -25.01 11.81
CA GLN A 135 0.63 -25.06 10.44
C GLN A 135 0.29 -23.66 9.91
N THR A 136 -0.29 -22.81 10.77
CA THR A 136 -0.50 -21.39 10.46
C THR A 136 0.83 -20.66 10.34
N GLU A 137 1.81 -20.95 11.18
CA GLU A 137 3.17 -20.39 11.07
C GLU A 137 3.81 -20.65 9.70
N GLU A 138 3.74 -21.90 9.23
CA GLU A 138 4.26 -22.28 7.91
C GLU A 138 3.51 -21.57 6.77
N LEU A 139 2.20 -21.37 6.91
CA LEU A 139 1.40 -20.61 5.96
C LEU A 139 1.78 -19.11 5.98
N MET A 140 1.88 -18.50 7.16
CA MET A 140 2.34 -17.11 7.31
C MET A 140 3.73 -16.93 6.70
N LYS A 141 4.66 -17.86 6.88
CA LYS A 141 6.00 -17.79 6.26
C LYS A 141 5.95 -17.76 4.73
N GLN A 142 5.00 -18.49 4.11
CA GLN A 142 4.80 -18.41 2.66
C GLN A 142 4.34 -17.01 2.25
N TYR A 143 3.40 -16.43 3.00
CA TYR A 143 2.95 -15.06 2.76
C TYR A 143 4.09 -14.07 2.99
N VAL A 144 4.72 -14.06 4.16
CA VAL A 144 5.84 -13.17 4.53
C VAL A 144 7.01 -13.26 3.53
N SER A 145 7.30 -14.44 2.95
CA SER A 145 8.34 -14.59 1.93
C SER A 145 8.06 -13.81 0.64
N LEU A 146 6.80 -13.46 0.40
CA LEU A 146 6.39 -12.59 -0.69
C LEU A 146 6.49 -11.11 -0.32
N HIS A 147 6.65 -10.71 0.94
CA HIS A 147 6.61 -9.31 1.35
C HIS A 147 7.99 -8.67 1.29
N THR A 148 8.08 -7.45 0.74
CA THR A 148 9.25 -6.58 0.86
C THR A 148 9.08 -5.63 2.05
N ASP A 149 10.19 -5.07 2.54
CA ASP A 149 10.18 -4.10 3.66
C ASP A 149 9.58 -2.73 3.29
N ASP A 150 9.16 -2.57 2.04
CA ASP A 150 8.94 -1.28 1.38
C ASP A 150 7.44 -0.92 1.25
N GLY A 151 6.52 -1.82 1.60
CA GLY A 151 5.08 -1.66 1.32
C GLY A 151 4.24 -0.81 2.30
N THR A 152 2.97 -0.65 1.90
CA THR A 152 1.79 -0.22 2.70
C THR A 152 1.41 -1.27 3.74
N ASN A 153 0.55 -0.91 4.69
CA ASN A 153 -0.03 -1.85 5.64
C ASN A 153 -0.72 -3.01 4.90
N GLN A 154 -0.38 -4.26 5.25
CA GLN A 154 -0.85 -5.46 4.56
C GLN A 154 -1.68 -6.38 5.45
N ASN A 155 -1.47 -6.33 6.75
CA ASN A 155 -2.13 -7.21 7.71
C ASN A 155 -2.87 -6.44 8.79
N VAL A 156 -2.55 -5.17 9.08
CA VAL A 156 -3.17 -4.39 10.16
C VAL A 156 -3.70 -3.06 9.65
N PHE A 157 -5.00 -2.86 9.81
CA PHE A 157 -5.72 -1.70 9.30
C PHE A 157 -6.43 -1.00 10.45
N ASP A 158 -6.45 0.33 10.45
CA ASP A 158 -7.32 1.06 11.36
C ASP A 158 -8.79 0.86 10.99
N VAL A 159 -9.69 1.02 11.95
CA VAL A 159 -11.14 1.10 11.72
C VAL A 159 -11.68 2.35 12.42
N GLY A 160 -10.99 3.46 12.17
CA GLY A 160 -11.17 4.72 12.88
C GLY A 160 -10.83 4.62 14.36
N HIS A 161 -11.31 5.59 15.15
CA HIS A 161 -10.99 5.71 16.58
C HIS A 161 -11.39 4.50 17.44
N LYS A 162 -12.22 3.58 16.93
CA LYS A 162 -12.68 2.39 17.64
C LYS A 162 -11.56 1.37 17.86
N GLY A 163 -10.61 1.26 16.93
CA GLY A 163 -9.55 0.27 17.04
C GLY A 163 -8.86 -0.05 15.73
N PHE A 164 -8.35 -1.27 15.69
CA PHE A 164 -7.60 -1.85 14.58
C PHE A 164 -8.19 -3.21 14.24
N VAL A 165 -8.01 -3.65 13.01
CA VAL A 165 -8.30 -5.00 12.56
C VAL A 165 -7.06 -5.63 11.95
N SER A 166 -6.81 -6.90 12.24
CA SER A 166 -5.83 -7.68 11.49
C SER A 166 -6.51 -8.69 10.58
N VAL A 167 -6.01 -8.86 9.36
CA VAL A 167 -6.44 -9.91 8.42
C VAL A 167 -5.26 -10.83 8.18
N MET A 168 -5.33 -12.06 8.68
CA MET A 168 -4.21 -13.00 8.67
C MET A 168 -4.60 -14.31 7.97
N PRO A 169 -3.68 -14.96 7.25
CA PRO A 169 -3.92 -16.31 6.77
C PRO A 169 -4.00 -17.29 7.94
N LEU A 170 -4.96 -18.21 7.90
CA LEU A 170 -5.19 -19.22 8.92
C LEU A 170 -5.12 -20.61 8.29
N ARG A 171 -4.44 -21.54 8.96
CA ARG A 171 -4.48 -22.96 8.60
C ARG A 171 -5.09 -23.76 9.74
N ASP A 172 -6.29 -24.28 9.50
CA ASP A 172 -7.02 -25.13 10.44
C ASP A 172 -7.13 -26.54 9.87
N GLY A 173 -6.26 -27.44 10.34
CA GLY A 173 -6.12 -28.78 9.79
C GLY A 173 -5.74 -28.78 8.30
N LYS A 174 -6.69 -29.19 7.45
CA LYS A 174 -6.51 -29.23 5.98
C LYS A 174 -6.94 -27.94 5.29
N ASP A 175 -7.73 -27.11 5.96
CA ASP A 175 -8.30 -25.90 5.38
C ASP A 175 -7.27 -24.77 5.40
N ARG A 176 -7.22 -24.02 4.31
CA ARG A 176 -6.42 -22.79 4.20
C ARG A 176 -7.42 -21.65 4.07
N THR A 177 -7.57 -20.86 5.11
CA THR A 177 -8.56 -19.79 5.19
C THR A 177 -7.89 -18.52 5.73
N TYR A 178 -8.68 -17.60 6.27
CA TYR A 178 -8.23 -16.37 6.90
C TYR A 178 -8.92 -16.18 8.26
N GLU A 179 -8.29 -15.39 9.11
CA GLU A 179 -8.90 -14.85 10.33
C GLU A 179 -8.92 -13.32 10.28
N VAL A 180 -9.95 -12.75 10.90
CA VAL A 180 -10.07 -11.31 11.13
C VAL A 180 -10.18 -11.06 12.62
N ASP A 181 -9.20 -10.37 13.18
CA ASP A 181 -9.15 -10.04 14.60
C ASP A 181 -9.38 -8.55 14.77
N PHE A 182 -10.23 -8.15 15.71
CA PHE A 182 -10.43 -6.76 16.09
C PHE A 182 -9.78 -6.46 17.44
N TYR A 183 -9.11 -5.32 17.51
CA TYR A 183 -8.41 -4.82 18.69
C TYR A 183 -8.91 -3.41 19.02
N GLY A 184 -9.70 -3.27 20.09
CA GLY A 184 -10.23 -1.98 20.52
C GLY A 184 -9.12 -1.03 21.01
N SER A 185 -9.20 0.25 20.65
CA SER A 185 -8.26 1.29 21.10
C SER A 185 -8.87 2.26 22.10
N GLU A 186 -10.16 2.60 21.99
CA GLU A 186 -10.86 3.45 22.97
C GLU A 186 -11.26 2.69 24.23
N LYS A 187 -11.79 1.49 24.05
CA LYS A 187 -12.18 0.56 25.11
C LYS A 187 -11.51 -0.77 24.86
N LYS A 188 -11.05 -1.43 25.92
CA LYS A 188 -10.48 -2.77 25.81
C LYS A 188 -11.55 -3.73 25.27
N GLY A 189 -11.32 -4.26 24.08
CA GLY A 189 -12.26 -5.14 23.40
C GLY A 189 -11.52 -5.96 22.36
N TYR A 190 -11.78 -7.26 22.34
CA TYR A 190 -11.19 -8.19 21.39
C TYR A 190 -12.25 -9.17 20.91
N TRP A 191 -12.24 -9.46 19.62
CA TRP A 191 -12.98 -10.57 19.05
C TRP A 191 -12.29 -11.03 17.77
N LYS A 192 -12.56 -12.28 17.39
CA LYS A 192 -12.05 -12.92 16.20
C LYS A 192 -13.22 -13.42 15.36
N TYR A 193 -13.10 -13.27 14.05
CA TYR A 193 -13.94 -13.92 13.06
C TYR A 193 -13.10 -14.90 12.25
N THR A 194 -13.58 -16.14 12.19
CA THR A 194 -13.07 -17.18 11.30
C THR A 194 -14.26 -17.66 10.47
N PRO A 195 -14.15 -17.72 9.13
CA PRO A 195 -15.20 -18.28 8.29
C PRO A 195 -15.55 -19.69 8.73
N ASN A 196 -16.83 -19.97 8.95
CA ASN A 196 -17.35 -21.28 9.35
C ASN A 196 -18.16 -21.97 8.25
N ASP A 197 -18.35 -21.30 7.11
CA ASP A 197 -19.13 -21.76 5.97
C ASP A 197 -18.26 -22.27 4.79
N ASP A 198 -16.95 -22.39 5.00
CA ASP A 198 -15.94 -22.70 3.98
C ASP A 198 -15.33 -24.11 4.12
N GLU A 199 -16.11 -25.12 4.53
CA GLU A 199 -15.62 -26.50 4.71
C GLU A 199 -14.94 -27.07 3.44
N GLY A 200 -13.67 -27.50 3.59
CA GLY A 200 -12.89 -28.16 2.55
C GLY A 200 -12.22 -27.23 1.52
N ARG A 201 -12.14 -25.93 1.80
CA ARG A 201 -11.81 -24.89 0.81
C ARG A 201 -10.48 -24.18 1.07
N PHE A 202 -9.95 -23.61 -0.02
CA PHE A 202 -8.93 -22.57 0.03
C PHE A 202 -9.64 -21.22 -0.05
N ALA A 203 -9.46 -20.37 0.96
CA ALA A 203 -9.93 -19.01 0.99
C ALA A 203 -8.76 -18.07 1.32
N MET A 204 -8.63 -16.99 0.56
CA MET A 204 -7.66 -15.93 0.81
C MET A 204 -8.41 -14.61 0.84
N ALA A 205 -8.27 -13.89 1.95
CA ALA A 205 -8.88 -12.57 2.12
C ALA A 205 -7.86 -11.46 1.90
N GLU A 206 -8.35 -10.39 1.31
CA GLU A 206 -7.63 -9.15 1.07
C GLU A 206 -8.49 -7.99 1.58
N TYR A 207 -7.88 -7.12 2.38
CA TYR A 207 -8.56 -5.94 2.89
C TYR A 207 -8.70 -4.88 1.79
N LEU A 208 -9.93 -4.43 1.54
CA LEU A 208 -10.20 -3.37 0.56
C LEU A 208 -10.44 -2.01 1.22
N GLY A 209 -10.93 -2.00 2.46
CA GLY A 209 -11.30 -0.78 3.16
C GLY A 209 -12.26 -1.03 4.33
N ASN A 210 -12.71 0.05 4.96
CA ASN A 210 -13.69 0.02 6.02
C ASN A 210 -14.75 1.13 5.86
N THR A 211 -15.78 1.01 6.68
CA THR A 211 -16.73 2.08 6.99
C THR A 211 -16.75 2.29 8.51
N ASP A 212 -17.65 3.14 9.02
CA ASP A 212 -17.84 3.33 10.47
C ASP A 212 -18.20 2.05 11.24
N SER A 213 -18.62 0.98 10.54
CA SER A 213 -19.04 -0.27 11.18
C SER A 213 -18.65 -1.55 10.45
N LEU A 214 -18.16 -1.47 9.21
CA LEU A 214 -17.79 -2.64 8.41
C LEU A 214 -16.30 -2.67 8.09
N VAL A 215 -15.72 -3.86 8.13
CA VAL A 215 -14.53 -4.24 7.37
C VAL A 215 -15.00 -4.82 6.04
N ILE A 216 -14.41 -4.37 4.94
CA ILE A 216 -14.74 -4.83 3.58
C ILE A 216 -13.55 -5.59 3.02
N LEU A 217 -13.79 -6.84 2.62
CA LEU A 217 -12.78 -7.76 2.12
C LEU A 217 -13.13 -8.24 0.71
N GLN A 218 -12.11 -8.44 -0.12
CA GLN A 218 -12.19 -9.36 -1.24
C GLN A 218 -11.76 -10.73 -0.75
N VAL A 219 -12.54 -11.76 -1.05
CA VAL A 219 -12.22 -13.13 -0.65
C VAL A 219 -12.21 -14.03 -1.88
N PHE A 220 -11.04 -14.54 -2.22
CA PHE A 220 -10.89 -15.54 -3.27
C PHE A 220 -11.13 -16.93 -2.68
N LYS A 221 -12.19 -17.60 -3.13
CA LYS A 221 -12.57 -18.94 -2.67
C LYS A 221 -12.33 -19.99 -3.76
N ARG A 222 -11.83 -21.16 -3.37
CA ARG A 222 -11.68 -22.34 -4.22
C ARG A 222 -12.13 -23.59 -3.48
N LYS A 223 -12.92 -24.43 -4.16
CA LYS A 223 -13.43 -25.68 -3.60
C LYS A 223 -12.33 -26.73 -3.36
N HIS A 224 -11.24 -26.70 -4.12
CA HIS A 224 -10.11 -27.62 -4.01
C HIS A 224 -8.80 -26.88 -4.30
N LEU A 225 -7.69 -27.26 -3.64
CA LEU A 225 -6.36 -26.64 -3.81
C LEU A 225 -5.83 -26.67 -5.25
N ILE A 226 -6.25 -27.65 -6.05
CA ILE A 226 -5.81 -27.88 -7.44
C ILE A 226 -6.89 -27.44 -8.46
N GLY A 227 -8.08 -27.05 -7.99
CA GLY A 227 -9.19 -26.63 -8.86
C GLY A 227 -8.92 -25.29 -9.54
N ASN A 228 -9.33 -25.18 -10.81
CA ASN A 228 -9.18 -23.95 -11.60
C ASN A 228 -10.28 -22.91 -11.33
N ASN A 229 -11.36 -23.28 -10.64
CA ASN A 229 -12.50 -22.39 -10.40
C ASN A 229 -12.26 -21.62 -9.11
N VAL A 230 -11.95 -20.34 -9.27
CA VAL A 230 -11.81 -19.35 -8.20
C VAL A 230 -13.00 -18.41 -8.30
N SER A 231 -13.81 -18.31 -7.26
CA SER A 231 -14.82 -17.26 -7.14
C SER A 231 -14.25 -16.11 -6.30
N GLY A 232 -14.46 -14.88 -6.76
CA GLY A 232 -14.15 -13.67 -5.99
C GLY A 232 -15.40 -13.21 -5.27
N HIS A 233 -15.33 -13.08 -3.95
CA HIS A 233 -16.44 -12.63 -3.12
C HIS A 233 -16.14 -11.26 -2.53
N LEU A 234 -17.17 -10.41 -2.42
CA LEU A 234 -17.13 -9.24 -1.55
C LEU A 234 -17.75 -9.60 -0.20
N VAL A 235 -16.95 -9.53 0.86
CA VAL A 235 -17.37 -9.89 2.22
C VAL A 235 -17.36 -8.66 3.12
N GLY A 236 -18.49 -8.39 3.77
CA GLY A 236 -18.65 -7.33 4.74
C GLY A 236 -18.79 -7.90 6.14
N ILE A 237 -17.86 -7.56 7.03
CA ILE A 237 -17.90 -7.98 8.45
C ILE A 237 -18.16 -6.75 9.31
N ASN A 238 -19.25 -6.77 10.07
CA ASN A 238 -19.53 -5.68 10.98
C ASN A 238 -18.71 -5.84 12.26
N PHE A 239 -17.71 -4.97 12.43
CA PHE A 239 -16.76 -5.07 13.53
C PHE A 239 -17.31 -4.61 14.89
N VAL A 240 -18.50 -3.98 14.89
CA VAL A 240 -19.22 -3.59 16.10
C VAL A 240 -20.11 -4.72 16.62
N THR A 241 -20.87 -5.36 15.72
CA THR A 241 -21.80 -6.46 16.04
C THR A 241 -21.15 -7.85 15.96
N LYS A 242 -19.93 -7.92 15.42
CA LYS A 242 -19.10 -9.14 15.29
C LYS A 242 -19.68 -10.17 14.31
N ARG A 243 -20.46 -9.74 13.34
CA ARG A 243 -21.18 -10.62 12.39
C ARG A 243 -20.82 -10.31 10.95
N LYS A 244 -20.72 -11.36 10.13
CA LYS A 244 -20.77 -11.23 8.66
C LYS A 244 -22.13 -10.67 8.28
N VAL A 245 -22.14 -9.57 7.52
CA VAL A 245 -23.35 -8.89 7.06
C VAL A 245 -23.72 -9.37 5.66
N PHE A 246 -22.73 -9.53 4.78
CA PHE A 246 -22.93 -10.01 3.43
C PHE A 246 -21.69 -10.76 2.92
N ASP A 247 -21.93 -11.62 1.94
CA ASP A 247 -20.96 -12.41 1.19
C ASP A 247 -21.51 -12.52 -0.24
N LEU A 248 -20.99 -11.72 -1.17
CA LEU A 248 -21.54 -11.55 -2.51
C LEU A 248 -20.57 -12.08 -3.57
N ASP A 249 -21.02 -12.98 -4.44
CA ASP A 249 -20.24 -13.57 -5.54
C ASP A 249 -20.55 -12.95 -6.92
N TYR A 250 -21.59 -12.10 -6.99
CA TYR A 250 -22.06 -11.41 -8.19
C TYR A 250 -22.49 -12.32 -9.35
N GLU A 251 -22.75 -13.61 -9.11
CA GLU A 251 -23.12 -14.55 -10.18
C GLU A 251 -24.48 -14.23 -10.83
N ASP A 252 -25.39 -13.64 -10.06
CA ASP A 252 -26.73 -13.22 -10.51
C ASP A 252 -26.74 -11.88 -11.26
N GLN A 253 -25.60 -11.21 -11.39
CA GLN A 253 -25.50 -9.94 -12.11
C GLN A 253 -25.30 -10.15 -13.61
N ASP A 254 -25.51 -9.09 -14.39
CA ASP A 254 -25.27 -9.09 -15.85
C ASP A 254 -23.79 -9.27 -16.18
N PHE A 255 -22.92 -8.81 -15.28
CA PHE A 255 -21.47 -8.92 -15.39
C PHE A 255 -20.87 -9.48 -14.11
N LEU A 256 -19.83 -10.30 -14.26
CA LEU A 256 -18.99 -10.69 -13.14
C LEU A 256 -18.12 -9.52 -12.71
N PHE A 257 -18.04 -9.23 -11.41
CA PHE A 257 -17.31 -8.10 -10.86
C PHE A 257 -16.18 -8.56 -9.94
N SER A 258 -14.97 -8.03 -10.15
CA SER A 258 -13.80 -8.26 -9.30
C SER A 258 -13.44 -6.96 -8.59
N PRO A 259 -13.83 -6.78 -7.32
CA PRO A 259 -13.55 -5.55 -6.57
C PRO A 259 -12.03 -5.38 -6.37
N ALA A 260 -11.57 -4.14 -6.29
CA ALA A 260 -10.15 -3.81 -6.11
C ALA A 260 -9.91 -2.67 -5.11
N SER A 261 -10.86 -1.74 -4.97
CA SER A 261 -10.73 -0.59 -4.07
C SER A 261 -12.09 -0.16 -3.53
N VAL A 262 -12.10 0.37 -2.30
CA VAL A 262 -13.28 0.91 -1.62
C VAL A 262 -13.00 2.34 -1.18
N VAL A 263 -13.98 3.23 -1.37
CA VAL A 263 -14.00 4.56 -0.76
C VAL A 263 -15.34 4.78 -0.06
N ARG A 264 -15.30 5.36 1.14
CA ARG A 264 -16.51 5.74 1.85
C ARG A 264 -17.12 6.98 1.19
N GLN A 265 -18.42 6.96 0.95
CA GLN A 265 -19.13 8.17 0.53
C GLN A 265 -19.43 9.01 1.77
N LYS A 266 -18.98 10.27 1.76
CA LYS A 266 -19.22 11.22 2.85
C LYS A 266 -20.74 11.38 3.09
N ASN A 267 -21.14 11.47 4.36
CA ASN A 267 -22.49 11.83 4.82
C ASN A 267 -23.67 10.91 4.48
N THR A 268 -23.49 9.83 3.70
CA THR A 268 -24.61 8.92 3.33
C THR A 268 -24.57 7.57 4.04
N GLY A 269 -23.41 7.19 4.61
CA GLY A 269 -23.17 5.85 5.14
C GLY A 269 -23.01 4.77 4.05
N ASN A 270 -23.03 5.18 2.78
CA ASN A 270 -22.73 4.33 1.65
C ASN A 270 -21.23 4.28 1.39
N PHE A 271 -20.83 3.38 0.52
CA PHE A 271 -19.48 3.27 0.02
C PHE A 271 -19.49 2.91 -1.46
N ILE A 272 -18.45 3.33 -2.17
CA ILE A 272 -18.24 3.07 -3.58
C ILE A 272 -17.15 2.01 -3.69
N ILE A 273 -17.39 1.02 -4.53
CA ILE A 273 -16.42 -0.02 -4.85
C ILE A 273 -16.05 0.13 -6.31
N ALA A 274 -14.75 0.20 -6.60
CA ALA A 274 -14.24 0.06 -7.95
C ALA A 274 -13.59 -1.30 -8.14
N GLY A 275 -13.68 -1.78 -9.37
CA GLY A 275 -13.09 -3.04 -9.78
C GLY A 275 -13.18 -3.24 -11.28
N THR A 276 -12.60 -4.35 -11.75
CA THR A 276 -12.77 -4.78 -13.13
C THR A 276 -14.05 -5.60 -13.28
N TYR A 277 -14.69 -5.52 -14.44
CA TYR A 277 -15.83 -6.37 -14.77
C TYR A 277 -15.57 -7.22 -16.01
N TYR A 278 -16.29 -8.34 -16.10
CA TYR A 278 -16.13 -9.39 -17.10
C TYR A 278 -17.49 -9.87 -17.59
N ASP A 279 -17.49 -10.55 -18.74
CA ASP A 279 -18.69 -11.27 -19.20
C ASP A 279 -19.16 -12.28 -18.14
N LYS A 280 -20.46 -12.51 -18.08
CA LYS A 280 -21.04 -13.52 -17.19
C LYS A 280 -20.41 -14.90 -17.45
N GLY A 281 -20.00 -15.58 -16.39
CA GLY A 281 -19.35 -16.90 -16.46
C GLY A 281 -17.86 -16.86 -16.85
N ALA A 282 -17.27 -15.68 -17.07
CA ALA A 282 -15.84 -15.55 -17.28
C ALA A 282 -15.04 -15.98 -16.03
N SER A 283 -13.84 -16.49 -16.25
CA SER A 283 -12.86 -16.73 -15.19
C SER A 283 -12.07 -15.45 -14.95
N VAL A 284 -12.30 -14.76 -13.83
CA VAL A 284 -11.49 -13.60 -13.41
C VAL A 284 -10.01 -13.91 -13.48
N MET A 285 -9.59 -15.13 -13.16
CA MET A 285 -8.18 -15.51 -13.19
C MET A 285 -7.59 -15.65 -14.60
N LYS A 286 -8.37 -15.71 -15.68
CA LYS A 286 -7.86 -16.06 -17.03
C LYS A 286 -8.29 -15.06 -18.09
N ASP A 287 -9.56 -14.69 -18.07
CA ASP A 287 -10.15 -13.86 -19.10
C ASP A 287 -9.77 -12.39 -18.95
N ALA A 288 -9.88 -11.65 -20.05
CA ALA A 288 -9.65 -10.22 -20.05
C ALA A 288 -10.87 -9.49 -19.48
N SER A 289 -10.64 -8.45 -18.69
CA SER A 289 -11.72 -7.57 -18.25
C SER A 289 -12.26 -6.75 -19.43
N LYS A 290 -13.54 -6.38 -19.34
CA LYS A 290 -14.22 -5.50 -20.30
C LYS A 290 -14.01 -4.02 -20.00
N GLY A 291 -13.66 -3.70 -18.77
CA GLY A 291 -13.57 -2.32 -18.30
C GLY A 291 -13.47 -2.21 -16.79
N LEU A 292 -13.75 -1.00 -16.30
CA LEU A 292 -13.93 -0.71 -14.88
C LEU A 292 -15.42 -0.52 -14.56
N ALA A 293 -15.83 -0.99 -13.39
CA ALA A 293 -17.17 -0.76 -12.87
C ALA A 293 -17.12 -0.16 -11.47
N PHE A 294 -18.14 0.66 -11.17
CA PHE A 294 -18.32 1.35 -9.90
C PHE A 294 -19.66 0.99 -9.30
N TYR A 295 -19.65 0.41 -8.10
CA TYR A 295 -20.86 0.00 -7.39
C TYR A 295 -21.02 0.87 -6.15
N THR A 296 -22.13 1.59 -6.06
CA THR A 296 -22.52 2.25 -4.81
C THR A 296 -23.33 1.28 -3.98
N MET A 297 -22.90 1.04 -2.75
CA MET A 297 -23.51 0.07 -1.84
C MET A 297 -23.80 0.70 -0.48
N ASN A 298 -24.85 0.22 0.17
CA ASN A 298 -25.12 0.56 1.56
C ASN A 298 -24.48 -0.45 2.53
N SER A 299 -24.51 -0.12 3.82
CA SER A 299 -23.94 -0.96 4.89
C SER A 299 -24.61 -2.34 5.08
N LYS A 300 -25.68 -2.65 4.35
CA LYS A 300 -26.34 -3.96 4.34
C LYS A 300 -25.92 -4.83 3.15
N GLY A 301 -25.02 -4.35 2.29
CA GLY A 301 -24.62 -5.05 1.07
C GLY A 301 -25.60 -4.90 -0.08
N LYS A 302 -26.57 -3.97 0.00
CA LYS A 302 -27.48 -3.70 -1.13
C LYS A 302 -26.78 -2.78 -2.13
N ILE A 303 -26.75 -3.20 -3.39
CA ILE A 303 -26.33 -2.38 -4.52
C ILE A 303 -27.40 -1.31 -4.77
N LEU A 304 -27.00 -0.04 -4.77
CA LEU A 304 -27.85 1.12 -5.00
C LEU A 304 -27.73 1.63 -6.44
N SER A 305 -26.51 1.61 -6.99
CA SER A 305 -26.25 1.95 -8.39
C SER A 305 -25.00 1.23 -8.89
N GLN A 306 -24.92 1.08 -10.21
CA GLN A 306 -23.81 0.49 -10.94
C GLN A 306 -23.49 1.37 -12.14
N SER A 307 -22.21 1.58 -12.40
CA SER A 307 -21.72 2.25 -13.61
C SER A 307 -20.62 1.38 -14.24
N TYR A 308 -20.59 1.32 -15.57
CA TYR A 308 -19.69 0.47 -16.34
C TYR A 308 -18.99 1.30 -17.42
N ASN A 309 -17.67 1.24 -17.43
CA ASN A 309 -16.82 1.98 -18.36
C ASN A 309 -15.97 0.98 -19.15
N SER A 310 -16.28 0.77 -20.43
CA SER A 310 -15.62 -0.23 -21.27
C SER A 310 -14.27 0.25 -21.79
N TRP A 311 -13.27 -0.66 -21.81
CA TRP A 311 -11.98 -0.40 -22.45
C TRP A 311 -12.12 -0.07 -23.94
N ASP A 312 -13.04 -0.74 -24.62
CA ASP A 312 -13.13 -0.68 -26.08
C ASP A 312 -14.06 0.43 -26.58
N LYS A 313 -14.99 0.87 -25.73
CA LYS A 313 -15.97 1.91 -26.08
C LYS A 313 -15.75 3.24 -25.38
N ASP A 314 -15.39 3.22 -24.10
CA ASP A 314 -15.38 4.42 -23.26
C ASP A 314 -13.97 4.94 -23.08
N PHE A 315 -13.05 4.10 -22.59
CA PHE A 315 -11.64 4.48 -22.46
C PHE A 315 -10.95 4.69 -23.80
N SER A 316 -11.37 3.99 -24.86
CA SER A 316 -10.81 4.14 -26.21
C SER A 316 -10.96 5.55 -26.79
N LYS A 317 -11.84 6.38 -26.21
CA LYS A 317 -12.00 7.80 -26.55
C LYS A 317 -10.84 8.67 -26.05
N TYR A 318 -10.10 8.21 -25.05
CA TYR A 318 -9.08 8.98 -24.32
C TYR A 318 -7.68 8.37 -24.44
N ILE A 319 -7.59 7.03 -24.46
CA ILE A 319 -6.34 6.27 -24.55
C ILE A 319 -6.49 5.13 -25.55
N LYS A 320 -5.38 4.72 -26.17
CA LYS A 320 -5.39 3.60 -27.10
C LYS A 320 -5.52 2.28 -26.35
N THR A 321 -6.48 1.44 -26.73
CA THR A 321 -6.74 0.13 -26.14
C THR A 321 -6.66 -0.97 -27.19
N THR A 322 -6.40 -2.21 -26.77
CA THR A 322 -6.14 -3.34 -27.69
C THR A 322 -7.24 -4.41 -27.73
N GLY A 323 -8.43 -4.14 -27.17
CA GLY A 323 -9.55 -5.11 -27.21
C GLY A 323 -9.45 -6.28 -26.22
N LYS A 324 -8.34 -6.40 -25.48
CA LYS A 324 -8.02 -7.56 -24.62
C LYS A 324 -7.83 -7.18 -23.16
N GLY A 325 -8.59 -6.19 -22.69
CA GLY A 325 -8.44 -5.65 -21.33
C GLY A 325 -7.10 -4.99 -21.09
N LYS A 326 -6.48 -4.45 -22.16
CA LYS A 326 -5.16 -3.82 -22.13
C LYS A 326 -5.19 -2.47 -22.81
N ILE A 327 -4.42 -1.57 -22.22
CA ILE A 327 -4.06 -0.28 -22.80
C ILE A 327 -2.78 -0.52 -23.64
N GLU A 328 -2.72 0.07 -24.83
CA GLU A 328 -1.53 -0.01 -25.69
C GLU A 328 -0.31 0.53 -24.95
N ASP A 329 0.83 -0.15 -25.07
CA ASP A 329 2.09 0.12 -24.35
C ASP A 329 2.07 0.06 -22.81
N VAL A 330 0.95 0.28 -22.14
CA VAL A 330 0.82 0.12 -20.68
C VAL A 330 0.54 -1.34 -20.29
N GLY A 331 -0.21 -2.08 -21.10
CA GLY A 331 -0.59 -3.46 -20.80
C GLY A 331 -1.82 -3.57 -19.90
N TYR A 332 -1.79 -4.48 -18.94
CA TYR A 332 -2.88 -4.64 -17.96
C TYR A 332 -2.77 -3.60 -16.87
N LEU A 333 -3.89 -3.17 -16.30
CA LEU A 333 -3.92 -2.15 -15.27
C LEU A 333 -4.21 -2.77 -13.90
N TYR A 334 -3.41 -2.43 -12.90
CA TYR A 334 -3.69 -2.71 -11.50
C TYR A 334 -4.15 -1.41 -10.81
N ILE A 335 -5.24 -1.45 -10.04
CA ILE A 335 -5.82 -0.26 -9.42
C ILE A 335 -5.22 -0.05 -8.03
N HIS A 336 -4.57 1.10 -7.82
CA HIS A 336 -3.94 1.45 -6.55
C HIS A 336 -4.85 2.23 -5.63
N LYS A 337 -5.51 3.26 -6.16
CA LYS A 337 -6.21 4.24 -5.32
C LYS A 337 -7.41 4.84 -6.03
N MET A 338 -8.48 5.04 -5.27
CA MET A 338 -9.58 5.93 -5.61
C MET A 338 -9.52 7.19 -4.75
N ILE A 339 -9.79 8.33 -5.36
CA ILE A 339 -9.80 9.64 -4.74
C ILE A 339 -11.12 10.30 -5.13
N GLN A 340 -11.98 10.56 -4.16
CA GLN A 340 -13.23 11.28 -4.38
C GLN A 340 -13.03 12.75 -4.06
N SER A 341 -13.30 13.63 -5.03
CA SER A 341 -13.27 15.09 -4.83
C SER A 341 -14.48 15.57 -4.05
N THR A 342 -14.44 16.83 -3.62
CA THR A 342 -15.54 17.48 -2.88
C THR A 342 -16.82 17.61 -3.71
N ASN A 343 -16.71 17.67 -5.04
CA ASN A 343 -17.85 17.74 -5.97
C ASN A 343 -18.37 16.35 -6.41
N GLY A 344 -17.83 15.26 -5.86
CA GLY A 344 -18.25 13.89 -6.15
C GLY A 344 -17.63 13.26 -7.39
N GLN A 345 -16.80 13.98 -8.15
CA GLN A 345 -15.94 13.37 -9.17
C GLN A 345 -14.99 12.35 -8.53
N LEU A 346 -14.59 11.38 -9.33
CA LEU A 346 -13.71 10.31 -8.89
C LEU A 346 -12.45 10.31 -9.75
N TYR A 347 -11.30 10.18 -9.11
CA TYR A 347 -10.03 9.91 -9.77
C TYR A 347 -9.56 8.52 -9.37
N VAL A 348 -9.18 7.72 -10.35
CA VAL A 348 -8.66 6.38 -10.15
C VAL A 348 -7.23 6.34 -10.66
N VAL A 349 -6.32 5.94 -9.76
CA VAL A 349 -4.91 5.76 -10.06
C VAL A 349 -4.65 4.27 -10.28
N GLY A 350 -4.16 3.93 -11.47
CA GLY A 350 -3.72 2.59 -11.80
C GLY A 350 -2.29 2.58 -12.31
N GLU A 351 -1.67 1.40 -12.26
CA GLU A 351 -0.32 1.17 -12.76
C GLU A 351 -0.29 -0.02 -13.71
N GLY A 352 0.40 0.16 -14.82
CA GLY A 352 0.51 -0.82 -15.87
C GLY A 352 1.48 -1.94 -15.53
N TYR A 353 1.15 -3.15 -15.96
CA TYR A 353 2.06 -4.28 -15.94
C TYR A 353 1.85 -5.17 -17.16
N LYS A 354 2.96 -5.72 -17.69
CA LYS A 354 2.90 -6.62 -18.84
C LYS A 354 4.05 -7.61 -18.89
N LYS A 355 3.79 -8.70 -19.60
CA LYS A 355 4.80 -9.68 -19.99
C LYS A 355 5.65 -9.12 -21.13
N LYS A 356 6.98 -9.22 -21.03
CA LYS A 356 7.95 -8.90 -22.09
C LYS A 356 8.91 -10.06 -22.31
N ALA A 357 9.45 -10.19 -23.52
CA ALA A 357 10.48 -11.18 -23.81
C ALA A 357 11.73 -10.97 -22.93
N ASN A 358 12.28 -12.07 -22.41
CA ASN A 358 13.51 -12.09 -21.65
C ASN A 358 14.64 -12.67 -22.50
N ALA A 359 15.40 -11.81 -23.18
CA ALA A 359 16.47 -12.24 -24.09
C ALA A 359 17.51 -13.15 -23.43
N ALA A 360 17.88 -12.88 -22.16
CA ALA A 360 18.80 -13.73 -21.41
C ALA A 360 18.19 -15.11 -21.11
N GLY A 361 16.92 -15.15 -20.71
CA GLY A 361 16.18 -16.40 -20.47
C GLY A 361 16.00 -17.23 -21.74
N ILE A 362 15.75 -16.57 -22.87
CA ILE A 362 15.70 -17.22 -24.20
C ILE A 362 17.06 -17.84 -24.55
N ALA A 363 18.16 -17.08 -24.41
CA ALA A 363 19.50 -17.57 -24.69
C ALA A 363 19.90 -18.75 -23.79
N LEU A 364 19.61 -18.68 -22.48
CA LEU A 364 19.87 -19.78 -21.55
C LEU A 364 19.05 -21.03 -21.89
N THR A 365 17.77 -20.86 -22.22
CA THR A 365 16.89 -21.98 -22.59
C THR A 365 17.37 -22.64 -23.89
N ALA A 366 17.80 -21.84 -24.87
CA ALA A 366 18.38 -22.36 -26.11
C ALA A 366 19.71 -23.11 -25.88
N ALA A 367 20.59 -22.57 -25.04
CA ALA A 367 21.86 -23.21 -24.68
C ALA A 367 21.65 -24.53 -23.91
N ALA A 368 20.69 -24.54 -22.96
CA ALA A 368 20.33 -25.75 -22.22
C ALA A 368 19.78 -26.84 -23.16
N ALA A 369 18.89 -26.47 -24.08
CA ALA A 369 18.35 -27.39 -25.08
C ALA A 369 19.45 -27.97 -25.99
N ALA A 370 20.41 -27.15 -26.42
CA ALA A 370 21.57 -27.60 -27.19
C ALA A 370 22.49 -28.56 -26.39
N ALA A 371 22.54 -28.42 -25.07
CA ALA A 371 23.27 -29.31 -24.17
C ALA A 371 22.48 -30.57 -23.76
N GLY A 372 21.31 -30.83 -24.36
CA GLY A 372 20.46 -31.98 -24.05
C GLY A 372 19.63 -31.84 -22.75
N SER A 373 19.54 -30.64 -22.19
CA SER A 373 18.76 -30.32 -21.00
C SER A 373 17.45 -29.61 -21.38
N PHE A 374 16.32 -30.05 -20.82
CA PHE A 374 14.99 -29.52 -21.12
C PHE A 374 14.44 -28.53 -20.07
N GLY A 375 15.32 -27.93 -19.25
CA GLY A 375 14.91 -26.92 -18.27
C GLY A 375 14.57 -25.57 -18.93
N SER A 376 13.40 -24.99 -18.63
CA SER A 376 13.06 -23.60 -19.01
C SER A 376 13.69 -22.62 -18.04
N ALA A 377 14.49 -21.67 -18.56
CA ALA A 377 15.10 -20.60 -17.76
C ALA A 377 14.18 -19.37 -17.59
N GLY A 378 12.91 -19.46 -18.04
CA GLY A 378 11.97 -18.34 -18.03
C GLY A 378 12.18 -17.40 -19.23
N VAL A 379 11.44 -17.62 -20.32
CA VAL A 379 11.61 -16.85 -21.58
C VAL A 379 10.88 -15.51 -21.55
N THR A 380 10.02 -15.30 -20.56
CA THR A 380 9.29 -14.06 -20.31
C THR A 380 9.72 -13.44 -18.99
N LYS A 381 9.69 -12.11 -18.94
CA LYS A 381 9.78 -11.33 -17.71
C LYS A 381 8.53 -10.47 -17.53
N LEU A 382 8.21 -10.17 -16.29
CA LEU A 382 7.14 -9.26 -15.92
C LEU A 382 7.75 -7.88 -15.67
N VAL A 383 7.19 -6.87 -16.32
CA VAL A 383 7.60 -5.48 -16.14
C VAL A 383 6.44 -4.65 -15.62
N ILE A 384 6.75 -3.71 -14.73
CA ILE A 384 5.90 -2.58 -14.37
C ILE A 384 6.17 -1.47 -15.39
N THR A 385 5.12 -0.80 -15.83
CA THR A 385 5.16 0.21 -16.90
C THR A 385 4.65 1.55 -16.36
N ASP A 386 3.87 2.27 -17.16
CA ASP A 386 3.37 3.61 -16.87
C ASP A 386 2.25 3.64 -15.81
N LEU A 387 2.10 4.81 -15.19
CA LEU A 387 0.93 5.13 -14.39
C LEU A 387 -0.20 5.66 -15.30
N VAL A 388 -1.44 5.38 -14.90
CA VAL A 388 -2.64 5.89 -15.56
C VAL A 388 -3.52 6.55 -14.52
N VAL A 389 -3.87 7.81 -14.76
CA VAL A 389 -4.85 8.54 -13.96
C VAL A 389 -6.12 8.68 -14.79
N MET A 390 -7.22 8.16 -14.27
CA MET A 390 -8.53 8.16 -14.93
C MET A 390 -9.48 9.04 -14.12
N SER A 391 -10.20 9.93 -14.80
CA SER A 391 -11.18 10.85 -14.21
C SER A 391 -12.59 10.40 -14.56
N PHE A 392 -13.51 10.53 -13.60
CA PHE A 392 -14.91 10.17 -13.75
C PHE A 392 -15.81 11.26 -13.20
N ASP A 393 -16.98 11.43 -13.82
CA ASP A 393 -18.02 12.33 -13.32
C ASP A 393 -18.72 11.80 -12.06
N GLY A 394 -19.72 12.56 -11.56
CA GLY A 394 -20.48 12.19 -10.37
C GLY A 394 -21.34 10.93 -10.51
N ASP A 395 -21.60 10.49 -11.76
CA ASP A 395 -22.30 9.23 -12.09
C ASP A 395 -21.31 8.11 -12.45
N TYR A 396 -20.01 8.37 -12.24
CA TYR A 396 -18.88 7.48 -12.49
C TYR A 396 -18.69 7.09 -13.96
N HIS A 397 -19.10 7.94 -14.91
CA HIS A 397 -18.71 7.79 -16.30
C HIS A 397 -17.33 8.41 -16.53
N VAL A 398 -16.47 7.72 -17.27
CA VAL A 398 -15.13 8.20 -17.59
C VAL A 398 -15.21 9.49 -18.41
N THR A 399 -14.47 10.50 -17.97
CA THR A 399 -14.40 11.82 -18.62
C THR A 399 -13.01 12.13 -19.16
N ASP A 400 -11.98 11.48 -18.63
CA ASP A 400 -10.60 11.59 -19.10
C ASP A 400 -9.76 10.38 -18.66
N ALA A 401 -8.69 10.08 -19.39
CA ALA A 401 -7.67 9.11 -18.98
C ALA A 401 -6.31 9.55 -19.51
N LYS A 402 -5.33 9.68 -18.61
CA LYS A 402 -3.99 10.17 -18.94
C LYS A 402 -2.91 9.20 -18.49
N ILE A 403 -2.00 8.92 -19.41
CA ILE A 403 -0.81 8.09 -19.17
C ILE A 403 0.33 9.00 -18.71
N TYR A 404 1.04 8.56 -17.67
CA TYR A 404 2.23 9.20 -17.12
C TYR A 404 3.39 8.24 -17.27
N GLU A 405 4.27 8.56 -18.22
CA GLU A 405 5.36 7.69 -18.65
C GLU A 405 6.35 7.39 -17.51
N LYS A 406 6.78 6.14 -17.44
CA LYS A 406 7.75 5.63 -16.47
C LYS A 406 8.82 4.79 -17.14
N THR A 407 9.92 4.56 -16.43
CA THR A 407 10.89 3.55 -16.84
C THR A 407 10.31 2.16 -16.62
N ASP A 408 10.36 1.31 -17.65
CA ASP A 408 9.96 -0.09 -17.49
C ASP A 408 10.90 -0.84 -16.53
N ASN A 409 10.39 -1.15 -15.33
CA ASN A 409 11.14 -1.85 -14.29
C ASN A 409 10.79 -3.34 -14.31
N THR A 410 11.82 -4.20 -14.35
CA THR A 410 11.61 -5.65 -14.31
C THR A 410 11.33 -6.07 -12.88
N ALA A 411 10.08 -6.42 -12.58
CA ALA A 411 9.66 -6.88 -11.27
C ALA A 411 9.93 -8.37 -11.04
N MET A 412 9.85 -9.19 -12.10
CA MET A 412 9.98 -10.64 -11.97
C MET A 412 10.54 -11.25 -13.25
N SER A 413 11.50 -12.16 -13.12
CA SER A 413 12.15 -12.82 -14.24
C SER A 413 12.42 -14.28 -13.90
N ASN A 414 11.35 -15.06 -13.72
CA ASN A 414 11.44 -16.49 -13.41
C ASN A 414 10.36 -17.28 -14.18
N PRO A 415 10.46 -18.62 -14.25
CA PRO A 415 9.55 -19.45 -15.04
C PRO A 415 8.06 -19.34 -14.67
N LEU A 416 7.70 -18.90 -13.45
CA LEU A 416 6.31 -18.70 -13.07
C LEU A 416 5.63 -17.63 -13.95
N VAL A 417 6.38 -16.64 -14.46
CA VAL A 417 5.85 -15.61 -15.37
C VAL A 417 5.32 -16.22 -16.67
N ASP A 418 5.94 -17.28 -17.17
CA ASP A 418 5.52 -17.93 -18.42
C ASP A 418 4.13 -18.56 -18.29
N PHE A 419 3.81 -19.15 -17.13
CA PHE A 419 2.61 -19.97 -16.93
C PHE A 419 1.50 -19.27 -16.13
N ALA A 420 1.83 -18.29 -15.30
CA ALA A 420 0.85 -17.59 -14.47
C ALA A 420 -0.04 -16.65 -15.30
N SER A 421 -1.29 -16.52 -14.87
CA SER A 421 -2.21 -15.56 -15.45
C SER A 421 -1.95 -14.13 -14.95
N GLN A 422 -2.47 -13.14 -15.68
CA GLN A 422 -2.27 -11.72 -15.35
C GLN A 422 -2.76 -11.36 -13.95
N HIS A 423 -3.88 -11.91 -13.49
CA HIS A 423 -4.43 -11.61 -12.16
C HIS A 423 -3.59 -12.22 -11.04
N LEU A 424 -3.09 -13.45 -11.23
CA LEU A 424 -2.16 -14.05 -10.27
C LEU A 424 -0.86 -13.24 -10.20
N LEU A 425 -0.37 -12.77 -11.35
CA LEU A 425 0.82 -11.93 -11.40
C LEU A 425 0.57 -10.57 -10.73
N ALA A 426 -0.59 -9.95 -10.91
CA ALA A 426 -0.93 -8.69 -10.24
C ALA A 426 -1.00 -8.86 -8.71
N ALA A 427 -1.65 -9.91 -8.22
CA ALA A 427 -1.68 -10.22 -6.78
C ALA A 427 -0.27 -10.48 -6.22
N PHE A 428 0.58 -11.17 -6.98
CA PHE A 428 1.98 -11.37 -6.62
C PHE A 428 2.75 -10.05 -6.55
N LEU A 429 2.67 -9.21 -7.60
CA LEU A 429 3.31 -7.90 -7.66
C LEU A 429 2.89 -7.01 -6.49
N LYS A 430 1.59 -7.00 -6.15
CA LYS A 430 1.05 -6.30 -4.99
C LYS A 430 1.68 -6.82 -3.70
N GLY A 431 1.64 -8.14 -3.48
CA GLY A 431 2.19 -8.77 -2.28
C GLY A 431 3.68 -8.47 -2.09
N THR A 432 4.44 -8.42 -3.18
CA THR A 432 5.87 -8.06 -3.19
C THR A 432 6.17 -6.58 -3.13
N GLY A 433 5.16 -5.71 -3.14
CA GLY A 433 5.38 -4.26 -3.22
C GLY A 433 6.22 -3.88 -4.45
N ALA A 434 6.04 -4.59 -5.57
CA ALA A 434 6.86 -4.41 -6.77
C ALA A 434 6.35 -3.30 -7.69
N PHE A 435 5.13 -2.81 -7.44
CA PHE A 435 4.58 -1.63 -8.07
C PHE A 435 5.32 -0.38 -7.59
N ASP A 436 5.43 0.62 -8.46
CA ASP A 436 6.19 1.83 -8.15
C ASP A 436 5.32 2.93 -7.51
N TYR A 437 3.98 2.81 -7.56
CA TYR A 437 3.08 3.65 -6.77
C TYR A 437 3.40 3.55 -5.27
N GLU A 438 3.62 4.70 -4.63
CA GLU A 438 3.97 4.77 -3.21
C GLU A 438 2.73 5.14 -2.37
N PHE A 439 2.15 6.31 -2.65
CA PHE A 439 1.01 6.84 -1.91
C PHE A 439 0.34 8.01 -2.64
N THR A 440 -0.81 8.42 -2.12
CA THR A 440 -1.47 9.68 -2.48
C THR A 440 -1.58 10.55 -1.24
N THR A 441 -1.17 11.81 -1.35
CA THR A 441 -1.34 12.82 -0.31
C THR A 441 -2.38 13.85 -0.74
N GLY A 442 -3.05 14.49 0.21
CA GLY A 442 -4.09 15.47 -0.05
C GLY A 442 -4.85 15.75 1.23
N GLU A 443 -5.60 16.84 1.25
CA GLU A 443 -6.51 17.13 2.37
C GLU A 443 -7.89 16.56 2.03
N GLU A 444 -8.56 15.94 3.01
CA GLU A 444 -9.85 15.27 2.76
C GLU A 444 -10.92 16.23 2.20
N ASP A 445 -10.85 17.51 2.53
CA ASP A 445 -11.80 18.55 2.12
C ASP A 445 -11.26 19.47 1.02
N SER A 446 -10.23 19.00 0.31
CA SER A 446 -9.62 19.73 -0.79
C SER A 446 -9.67 18.91 -2.07
N ASP A 447 -9.88 19.59 -3.19
CA ASP A 447 -9.68 18.99 -4.51
C ASP A 447 -8.19 18.94 -4.89
N ASN A 448 -7.28 19.31 -3.97
CA ASN A 448 -5.85 19.24 -4.17
C ASN A 448 -5.28 17.93 -3.61
N PHE A 449 -4.65 17.15 -4.48
CA PHE A 449 -3.96 15.93 -4.09
C PHE A 449 -2.71 15.71 -4.95
N SER A 450 -1.82 14.87 -4.46
CA SER A 450 -0.59 14.49 -5.12
C SER A 450 -0.49 12.98 -5.17
N ILE A 451 -0.30 12.43 -6.36
CA ILE A 451 -0.01 11.02 -6.59
C ILE A 451 1.50 10.86 -6.63
N CYS A 452 2.04 10.03 -5.76
CA CYS A 452 3.47 9.87 -5.56
C CYS A 452 3.93 8.46 -5.94
N TYR A 453 5.06 8.39 -6.65
CA TYR A 453 5.63 7.12 -7.10
C TYR A 453 7.15 7.20 -7.23
N SER A 454 7.81 6.07 -7.00
CA SER A 454 9.25 5.93 -7.26
C SER A 454 9.50 5.58 -8.73
N ASP A 455 10.68 5.84 -9.26
CA ASP A 455 11.11 5.23 -10.53
C ASP A 455 12.61 5.00 -10.51
N TYR A 456 13.12 4.07 -11.31
CA TYR A 456 14.55 3.87 -11.52
C TYR A 456 14.94 4.32 -12.92
N VAL A 457 15.34 5.60 -13.03
CA VAL A 457 15.69 6.20 -14.32
C VAL A 457 17.13 5.86 -14.72
N ARG A 458 17.35 5.76 -16.02
CA ARG A 458 18.66 5.46 -16.64
C ARG A 458 19.01 6.50 -17.71
N GLU A 459 18.95 7.77 -17.31
CA GLU A 459 19.27 8.92 -18.15
C GLU A 459 20.81 9.08 -18.29
N GLU A 460 21.27 9.92 -19.23
CA GLU A 460 22.71 10.14 -19.45
C GLU A 460 23.38 10.81 -18.23
N ASP A 461 22.68 11.76 -17.61
CA ASP A 461 23.11 12.60 -16.50
C ASP A 461 22.77 12.02 -15.11
N TYR A 462 21.75 11.17 -15.02
CA TYR A 462 21.36 10.51 -13.79
C TYR A 462 20.94 9.06 -13.96
N LYS A 463 21.51 8.19 -13.13
CA LYS A 463 21.14 6.78 -13.00
C LYS A 463 20.88 6.48 -11.53
N GLY A 464 19.63 6.22 -11.20
CA GLY A 464 19.24 5.97 -9.81
C GLY A 464 17.75 6.12 -9.58
N GLN A 465 17.36 5.98 -8.31
CA GLN A 465 15.99 6.12 -7.88
C GLN A 465 15.57 7.59 -7.92
N THR A 466 14.42 7.88 -8.51
CA THR A 466 13.73 9.16 -8.44
C THR A 466 12.44 9.00 -7.67
N PHE A 467 11.98 10.11 -7.09
CA PHE A 467 10.65 10.20 -6.52
C PHE A 467 9.88 11.25 -7.30
N ASN A 468 8.75 10.85 -7.85
CA ASN A 468 7.97 11.61 -8.80
C ASN A 468 6.62 11.93 -8.18
N THR A 469 6.10 13.10 -8.50
CA THR A 469 4.80 13.57 -8.03
C THR A 469 3.96 14.02 -9.21
N ILE A 470 2.70 13.60 -9.26
CA ILE A 470 1.66 14.13 -10.13
C ILE A 470 0.69 14.90 -9.24
N HIS A 471 0.77 16.22 -9.26
CA HIS A 471 -0.05 17.11 -8.45
C HIS A 471 -1.30 17.55 -9.20
N PHE A 472 -2.47 17.40 -8.59
CA PHE A 472 -3.73 17.95 -9.06
C PHE A 472 -4.12 19.13 -8.17
N ASN A 473 -4.44 20.26 -8.78
CA ASN A 473 -4.78 21.50 -8.08
C ASN A 473 -6.28 21.87 -8.16
N GLY A 474 -7.15 20.87 -8.35
CA GLY A 474 -8.58 21.06 -8.61
C GLY A 474 -8.94 21.33 -10.07
N SER A 475 -7.97 21.62 -10.94
CA SER A 475 -8.23 21.92 -12.36
C SER A 475 -7.31 21.22 -13.35
N LYS A 476 -6.03 21.08 -13.02
CA LYS A 476 -5.02 20.50 -13.91
C LYS A 476 -4.01 19.68 -13.13
N PHE A 477 -3.38 18.76 -13.85
CA PHE A 477 -2.26 17.99 -13.36
C PHE A 477 -0.92 18.64 -13.74
N THR A 478 0.00 18.70 -12.79
CA THR A 478 1.42 19.06 -12.98
C THR A 478 2.32 17.94 -12.47
N GLN A 479 3.57 17.88 -12.93
CA GLN A 479 4.53 16.86 -12.53
C GLN A 479 5.77 17.48 -11.88
N ASP A 480 6.34 16.76 -10.93
CA ASP A 480 7.62 17.07 -10.30
C ASP A 480 8.45 15.79 -10.10
N LYS A 481 9.76 15.97 -9.95
CA LYS A 481 10.73 14.89 -9.79
C LYS A 481 11.88 15.35 -8.90
N ILE A 482 12.19 14.56 -7.87
CA ILE A 482 13.41 14.68 -7.08
C ILE A 482 14.30 13.45 -7.29
N GLN A 483 15.62 13.65 -7.27
CA GLN A 483 16.60 12.57 -7.38
C GLN A 483 16.95 12.04 -5.99
N LEU A 484 16.76 10.74 -5.74
CA LEU A 484 17.03 10.12 -4.44
C LEU A 484 18.47 9.57 -4.38
N LYS A 485 19.45 10.44 -4.61
CA LYS A 485 20.86 10.05 -4.55
C LYS A 485 21.30 9.88 -3.10
N SER A 486 21.49 8.63 -2.67
CA SER A 486 21.94 8.31 -1.31
C SER A 486 22.98 7.19 -1.26
N LYS A 487 23.79 7.18 -0.19
CA LYS A 487 24.66 6.06 0.19
C LYS A 487 23.99 5.13 1.22
N ALA A 488 22.73 5.40 1.59
CA ALA A 488 21.99 4.62 2.55
C ALA A 488 21.83 3.17 2.09
N SER A 489 21.78 2.25 3.05
CA SER A 489 21.52 0.83 2.79
C SER A 489 20.06 0.58 2.42
N LYS A 490 19.15 1.41 2.93
CA LYS A 490 17.73 1.45 2.56
C LYS A 490 17.26 2.90 2.59
N LEU A 491 16.30 3.23 1.74
CA LEU A 491 15.67 4.53 1.67
C LEU A 491 14.17 4.33 1.51
N LYS A 492 13.35 5.15 2.19
CA LYS A 492 11.90 5.20 1.98
C LYS A 492 11.42 6.63 2.01
N VAL A 493 10.45 6.92 1.16
CA VAL A 493 9.75 8.21 1.15
C VAL A 493 8.40 8.03 1.83
N PHE A 494 8.02 9.01 2.63
CA PHE A 494 6.74 9.07 3.36
C PHE A 494 6.00 10.36 3.01
N PRO A 495 4.66 10.36 3.07
CA PRO A 495 3.86 11.58 3.05
C PRO A 495 4.36 12.57 4.09
N ALA A 496 4.39 13.86 3.74
CA ALA A 496 4.60 14.94 4.70
C ALA A 496 3.51 16.02 4.55
N LYS A 497 3.69 17.14 5.25
CA LYS A 497 2.86 18.32 5.10
C LYS A 497 2.78 18.76 3.62
N PRO A 498 1.68 19.41 3.19
CA PRO A 498 1.48 19.82 1.81
C PRO A 498 2.71 20.50 1.19
N GLY A 499 3.07 20.11 -0.04
CA GLY A 499 4.28 20.59 -0.73
C GLY A 499 5.59 20.00 -0.22
N SER A 500 5.57 18.89 0.51
CA SER A 500 6.78 18.20 0.97
C SER A 500 6.60 16.69 1.06
N VAL A 501 7.72 15.98 1.08
CA VAL A 501 7.84 14.58 1.49
C VAL A 501 8.87 14.42 2.60
N MET A 502 8.76 13.33 3.36
CA MET A 502 9.78 12.93 4.33
C MET A 502 10.58 11.78 3.75
N ILE A 503 11.91 11.91 3.75
CA ILE A 503 12.83 10.88 3.29
C ILE A 503 13.52 10.28 4.51
N LEU A 504 13.39 8.96 4.67
CA LEU A 504 14.05 8.17 5.68
C LEU A 504 15.19 7.37 5.05
N GLU A 505 16.39 7.52 5.57
CA GLU A 505 17.61 6.88 5.09
C GLU A 505 18.22 6.03 6.20
N TYR A 506 18.31 4.72 6.01
CA TYR A 506 18.93 3.80 6.96
C TYR A 506 20.34 3.41 6.52
N PHE A 507 21.32 3.71 7.36
CA PHE A 507 22.72 3.41 7.16
C PHE A 507 23.13 2.23 8.05
N LYS A 508 23.06 1.01 7.50
CA LYS A 508 23.27 -0.22 8.28
C LYS A 508 24.67 -0.31 8.90
N LYS A 509 25.71 0.13 8.19
CA LYS A 509 27.10 0.10 8.66
C LYS A 509 27.34 1.12 9.77
N GLU A 510 26.78 2.33 9.62
CA GLU A 510 26.86 3.38 10.63
C GLU A 510 25.87 3.20 11.79
N LYS A 511 24.93 2.24 11.70
CA LYS A 511 23.82 2.05 12.65
C LYS A 511 23.06 3.36 12.90
N ARG A 512 22.72 4.05 11.81
CA ARG A 512 22.11 5.38 11.85
C ARG A 512 20.88 5.45 10.97
N ILE A 513 19.86 6.18 11.41
CA ILE A 513 18.75 6.64 10.58
C ILE A 513 18.86 8.16 10.41
N ASP A 514 18.76 8.64 9.18
CA ASP A 514 18.54 10.06 8.90
C ASP A 514 17.12 10.26 8.36
N LEU A 515 16.48 11.34 8.79
CA LEU A 515 15.16 11.78 8.36
C LEU A 515 15.29 13.21 7.86
N ARG A 516 14.73 13.52 6.70
CA ARG A 516 14.71 14.89 6.18
C ARG A 516 13.42 15.21 5.44
N LEU A 517 12.95 16.45 5.57
CA LEU A 517 11.86 16.95 4.74
C LEU A 517 12.42 17.49 3.43
N GLU A 518 11.86 17.07 2.30
CA GLU A 518 12.21 17.57 0.98
C GLU A 518 10.98 18.19 0.33
N LYS A 519 11.16 19.36 -0.28
CA LYS A 519 10.05 20.07 -0.91
C LYS A 519 9.70 19.38 -2.23
N ILE A 520 8.41 19.23 -2.46
CA ILE A 520 7.84 18.85 -3.76
C ILE A 520 6.92 20.00 -4.16
N SER A 521 6.86 20.32 -5.45
CA SER A 521 6.25 21.57 -5.97
C SER A 521 4.81 21.85 -5.54
#